data_AF-A0AAU2M4K7-F1
#
_entry.id   AF-A0AAU2M4K7-F1
#
_cell.length_a   1.000
_cell.length_b   1.000
_cell.length_c   1.000
_cell.angle_alpha   90.00
_cell.angle_beta   90.00
_cell.angle_gamma   90.00
#
_symmetry.space_group_name_H-M   'P 1'
#
loop_
_entity.id
_entity.type
_entity.pdbx_description
1 polymer ?
#
loop_
_entity_poly.entity_id
_entity_poly.type
_entity_poly.pdbx_seq_one_letter_code
_entity_poly.pdbx_strand_id
1 'polypeptide(L)' 'MPTPPRPDGQVPPALDNVNARIRCLMDQPATPHRTEEYRHLLTAWANLVRGDVDQTA' A
#
# COMPACT_ATOMS: atom_id res chain seq x y z
N MET A 1 -15.58 -9.88 29.57
CA MET A 1 -15.83 -10.03 28.11
C MET A 1 -14.47 -10.16 27.43
N PRO A 2 -14.14 -11.29 26.79
CA PRO A 2 -12.91 -11.39 26.02
C PRO A 2 -13.10 -10.62 24.71
N THR A 3 -12.21 -9.66 24.43
CA THR A 3 -12.17 -8.92 23.18
C THR A 3 -11.84 -9.89 22.02
N PRO A 4 -12.52 -9.81 20.88
CA PRO A 4 -12.17 -10.63 19.72
C PRO A 4 -10.74 -10.31 19.28
N PRO A 5 -9.96 -11.30 18.83
CA PRO A 5 -8.65 -11.05 18.26
C PRO A 5 -8.83 -10.13 17.06
N ARG A 6 -8.28 -8.92 17.15
CA ARG A 6 -8.13 -8.04 16.00
C ARG A 6 -7.30 -8.83 14.98
N PRO A 7 -7.69 -8.91 13.70
CA PRO A 7 -6.85 -9.56 12.71
C PRO A 7 -5.58 -8.70 12.57
N ASP A 8 -4.56 -9.06 13.33
CA ASP A 8 -3.25 -8.44 13.29
C ASP A 8 -2.68 -8.63 11.89
N GLY A 9 -2.61 -7.54 11.13
CA GLY A 9 -1.65 -7.40 10.05
C GLY A 9 -2.06 -7.92 8.67
N GLN A 10 -3.33 -8.24 8.42
CA GLN A 10 -3.73 -8.61 7.06
C GLN A 10 -3.91 -7.35 6.20
N VAL A 11 -2.82 -6.98 5.54
CA VAL A 11 -2.81 -5.93 4.52
C VAL A 11 -3.84 -6.27 3.44
N PRO A 12 -4.73 -5.34 3.05
CA PRO A 12 -5.67 -5.57 1.96
C PRO A 12 -4.93 -6.03 0.70
N PRO A 13 -5.42 -7.04 -0.05
CA PRO A 13 -4.75 -7.56 -1.24
C PRO A 13 -4.36 -6.47 -2.25
N ALA A 14 -5.15 -5.39 -2.33
CA ALA A 14 -4.85 -4.22 -3.16
C ALA A 14 -3.59 -3.47 -2.70
N LEU A 15 -3.38 -3.33 -1.40
CA LEU A 15 -2.22 -2.64 -0.82
C LEU A 15 -0.96 -3.52 -0.88
N ASP A 16 -1.10 -4.84 -0.79
CA ASP A 16 0.01 -5.77 -1.00
C ASP A 16 0.53 -5.71 -2.45
N ASN A 17 -0.36 -5.62 -3.44
CA ASN A 17 0.01 -5.44 -4.84
C ASN A 17 0.79 -4.13 -5.08
N VAL A 18 0.33 -3.01 -4.48
CA VAL A 18 1.05 -1.73 -4.56
C VAL A 18 2.43 -1.83 -3.91
N ASN A 19 2.54 -2.49 -2.75
CA ASN A 19 3.83 -2.72 -2.09
C ASN A 19 4.77 -3.60 -2.92
N ALA A 20 4.26 -4.64 -3.58
CA ALA A 20 5.05 -5.48 -4.47
C ALA A 20 5.60 -4.70 -5.67
N ARG A 21 4.77 -3.81 -6.26
CA ARG A 21 5.20 -2.91 -7.34
C ARG A 21 6.26 -1.91 -6.87
N ILE A 22 6.13 -1.36 -5.67
CA ILE A 22 7.15 -0.49 -5.07
C ILE A 22 8.48 -1.24 -4.90
N ARG A 23 8.45 -2.48 -4.39
CA ARG A 23 9.67 -3.30 -4.24
C ARG A 23 10.35 -3.57 -5.57
N CYS A 24 9.57 -3.94 -6.60
CA CYS A 24 10.08 -4.12 -7.97
C CYS A 24 10.68 -2.83 -8.55
N LEU A 25 10.06 -1.68 -8.24
CA LEU A 25 10.56 -0.39 -8.68
C LEU A 25 11.87 0.02 -7.98
N MET A 26 12.08 -0.39 -6.73
CA MET A 26 13.34 -0.14 -6.00
C MET A 26 14.53 -0.95 -6.50
N ASP A 27 14.28 -2.08 -7.15
CA ASP A 27 15.32 -2.88 -7.83
C ASP A 27 15.84 -2.19 -9.12
N GLN A 28 15.07 -1.24 -9.66
CA GLN A 28 15.43 -0.50 -10.86
C GLN A 28 16.38 0.69 -10.56
N PRO A 29 17.26 1.03 -11.52
CA PRO A 29 18.16 2.17 -11.38
C PRO A 29 17.37 3.47 -11.17
N ALA A 30 17.94 4.36 -10.37
CA ALA A 30 17.33 5.65 -10.05
C ALA A 30 17.27 6.53 -11.31
N THR A 31 16.15 6.49 -12.00
CA THR A 31 15.84 7.30 -13.18
C THR A 31 14.72 8.29 -12.87
N PRO A 32 14.61 9.40 -13.62
CA PRO A 32 13.46 10.30 -13.49
C PRO A 32 12.11 9.58 -13.66
N HIS A 33 12.07 8.59 -14.57
CA HIS A 33 10.91 7.73 -14.77
C HIS A 33 10.58 6.91 -13.52
N ARG A 34 11.58 6.35 -12.83
CA ARG A 34 11.39 5.64 -11.56
C ARG A 34 10.77 6.53 -10.50
N THR A 35 11.23 7.78 -10.39
CA THR A 35 10.69 8.73 -9.40
C THR A 35 9.21 9.02 -9.65
N GLU A 36 8.83 9.18 -10.92
CA GLU A 36 7.44 9.45 -11.29
C GLU A 36 6.53 8.25 -11.04
N GLU A 37 6.96 7.05 -11.42
CA GLU A 37 6.24 5.81 -11.12
C GLU A 37 6.12 5.57 -9.60
N TYR A 38 7.16 5.91 -8.84
CA TYR A 38 7.14 5.81 -7.38
C TYR A 38 6.13 6.78 -6.77
N ARG A 39 6.05 8.01 -7.28
CA ARG A 39 5.05 9.01 -6.87
C ARG A 39 3.62 8.53 -7.15
N HIS A 40 3.38 7.90 -8.30
CA HIS A 40 2.07 7.32 -8.64
C HIS A 40 1.70 6.19 -7.67
N LEU A 41 2.63 5.28 -7.37
CA LEU A 41 2.40 4.18 -6.43
C LEU A 41 2.13 4.67 -5.00
N LEU A 42 2.84 5.71 -4.53
CA LEU A 42 2.57 6.33 -3.22
C LEU A 42 1.18 6.97 -3.15
N THR A 43 0.74 7.62 -4.23
CA THR A 43 -0.60 8.20 -4.31
C THR A 43 -1.67 7.11 -4.26
N ALA A 44 -1.48 6.02 -5.00
CA ALA A 44 -2.38 4.87 -4.97
C ALA A 44 -2.43 4.21 -3.58
N TRP A 45 -1.27 4.06 -2.93
CA TRP A 45 -1.18 3.56 -1.56
C TRP A 45 -1.98 4.43 -0.58
N ALA A 46 -1.79 5.76 -0.63
CA ALA A 46 -2.50 6.69 0.24
C ALA A 46 -4.03 6.64 0.06
N ASN A 47 -4.49 6.50 -1.19
CA ASN A 47 -5.92 6.37 -1.49
C ASN A 47 -6.50 5.06 -0.95
N LEU A 48 -5.77 3.95 -1.07
CA LEU A 48 -6.19 2.65 -0.55
C LEU A 48 -6.25 2.65 0.98
N VAL A 49 -5.26 3.22 1.66
CA VAL A 49 -5.27 3.37 3.12
C VAL A 49 -6.45 4.22 3.58
N ARG A 50 -6.74 5.32 2.88
CA ARG A 50 -7.87 6.19 3.24
C ARG A 50 -9.22 5.48 3.02
N GLY A 51 -9.36 4.69 1.96
CA GLY A 51 -10.58 3.93 1.70
C GLY A 51 -10.84 2.80 2.71
N ASP A 52 -9.79 2.15 3.21
CA ASP A 52 -9.86 1.09 4.22
C ASP A 52 -10.29 1.62 5.61
N VAL A 53 -9.83 2.83 5.96
CA VAL A 53 -10.22 3.52 7.20
C VAL A 53 -11.68 3.98 7.17
N ASP A 54 -12.22 4.36 6.00
CA ASP A 54 -13.61 4.81 5.86
C ASP A 54 -14.61 3.64 5.92
N GLN A 55 -14.23 2.45 5.43
CA GLN A 55 -15.08 1.25 5.49
C GLN A 55 -15.14 0.57 6.87
N THR A 56 -14.32 1.02 7.83
CA THR A 56 -14.26 0.46 9.19
C THR A 56 -14.92 1.37 10.25
N ALA A 57 -15.56 2.47 9.84
CA ALA A 57 -16.23 3.45 10.71
C ALA A 57 -17.73 3.18 10.93
#